data_AF-A0A1J3JBI0-F1
#
_entry.id   AF-A0A1J3JBI0-F1
#
_cell.length_a   1.000
_cell.length_b   1.000
_cell.length_c   1.000
_cell.angle_alpha   90.00
_cell.angle_beta   90.00
_cell.angle_gamma   90.00
#
_symmetry.space_group_name_H-M   'P 1'
#
loop_
_entity.id
_entity.type
_entity.pdbx_description
1 polymer ?
#
loop_
_entity_poly.entity_id
_entity_poly.type
_entity_poly.pdbx_seq_one_letter_code
_entity_poly.pdbx_strand_id
1 'polypeptide(L)'
;SIMVSGKDSDRTLGYMTRKDTEVKLPRATRVKNKSPAAVQITAEQMLREARERQEAEIRPPEQKITDSSELSDYRLRRRKEFEDKIRG
;
A
#
# COMPACT_ATOMS: atom_id res chain seq x y z
N SER A 1 56.37 -23.94 41.77
CA SER A 1 55.39 -22.84 41.65
C SER A 1 55.13 -22.56 40.17
N ILE A 2 54.08 -23.16 39.59
CA ILE A 2 52.77 -22.55 39.23
C ILE A 2 52.94 -21.53 38.07
N MET A 3 52.94 -22.00 36.81
CA MET A 3 51.82 -22.05 35.85
C MET A 3 51.24 -20.67 35.46
N VAL A 4 51.62 -20.20 34.27
CA VAL A 4 50.94 -19.11 33.55
C VAL A 4 49.60 -19.66 33.05
N SER A 5 48.50 -19.11 33.57
CA SER A 5 47.14 -19.49 33.19
C SER A 5 46.78 -18.85 31.84
N GLY A 6 47.01 -19.61 30.77
CA GLY A 6 46.41 -19.36 29.46
C GLY A 6 44.92 -19.66 29.55
N LYS A 7 44.13 -18.60 29.69
CA LYS A 7 42.68 -18.58 29.82
C LYS A 7 42.03 -19.43 28.71
N ASP A 8 41.41 -20.52 29.16
CA ASP A 8 40.59 -21.52 28.46
C ASP A 8 40.03 -21.10 27.09
N SER A 9 40.78 -21.41 26.03
CA SER A 9 40.22 -21.61 24.70
C SER A 9 39.63 -23.01 24.68
N ASP A 10 38.31 -23.10 24.85
CA ASP A 10 37.54 -24.34 24.74
C ASP A 10 37.88 -25.04 23.41
N ARG A 11 38.65 -26.14 23.48
CA ARG A 11 39.23 -26.85 22.32
C ARG A 11 38.19 -27.46 21.38
N THR A 12 36.92 -27.42 21.77
CA THR A 12 35.79 -27.94 20.99
C THR A 12 35.33 -26.98 19.88
N LEU A 13 35.76 -25.71 19.91
CA LEU A 13 35.20 -24.63 19.08
C LEU A 13 36.07 -24.19 17.87
N GLY A 14 37.14 -24.93 17.53
CA GLY A 14 37.94 -24.66 16.32
C GLY A 14 38.33 -23.18 16.13
N TYR A 15 38.32 -22.70 14.87
CA TYR A 15 38.59 -21.30 14.49
C TYR A 15 37.36 -20.38 14.58
N MET A 16 36.30 -20.80 15.25
CA MET A 16 35.06 -20.04 15.37
C MET A 16 35.07 -19.28 16.69
N THR A 17 34.84 -17.97 16.66
CA THR A 17 34.66 -17.21 17.91
C THR A 17 33.31 -17.57 18.53
N ARG A 18 33.14 -17.39 19.85
CA ARG A 18 31.84 -17.67 20.52
C ARG A 18 30.65 -16.91 19.91
N LYS A 19 30.92 -15.82 19.18
CA LYS A 19 29.92 -15.05 18.44
C LYS A 19 29.52 -15.72 17.12
N ASP A 20 30.40 -16.51 16.52
CA ASP A 20 30.14 -17.24 15.28
C ASP A 20 29.29 -18.50 15.53
N THR A 21 29.37 -19.08 16.73
CA THR A 21 28.49 -20.17 17.18
C THR A 21 27.18 -19.71 17.80
N GLU A 22 26.93 -18.40 17.80
CA GLU A 22 25.66 -17.84 18.25
C GLU A 22 24.58 -18.16 17.21
N VAL A 23 23.87 -19.28 17.41
CA VAL A 23 22.67 -19.61 16.64
C VAL A 23 21.62 -18.56 16.95
N LYS A 24 21.57 -17.49 16.16
CA LYS A 24 20.44 -16.56 16.14
C LYS A 24 19.23 -17.31 15.62
N LEU A 25 18.48 -17.90 16.55
CA LEU A 25 17.17 -18.47 16.32
C LEU A 25 16.36 -17.45 15.49
N PRO A 26 15.77 -17.85 14.34
CA PRO A 26 14.97 -16.94 13.54
C PRO A 26 13.89 -16.35 14.45
N ARG A 27 13.75 -15.02 14.45
CA ARG A 27 12.66 -14.36 15.19
C ARG A 27 11.37 -15.08 14.84
N ALA A 28 10.66 -15.58 15.86
CA ALA A 28 9.38 -16.24 15.66
C ALA A 28 8.50 -15.35 14.79
N THR A 29 8.25 -15.77 13.55
CA THR A 29 7.31 -15.09 12.68
C THR A 29 5.95 -15.25 13.33
N ARG A 30 5.24 -14.14 13.58
CA ARG A 30 3.88 -14.21 14.14
C ARG A 30 3.02 -15.01 13.16
N VAL A 31 2.71 -16.24 13.55
CA VAL A 31 1.81 -17.11 12.80
C VAL A 31 0.41 -16.51 12.90
N LYS A 32 -0.21 -16.23 11.75
CA LYS A 32 -1.61 -15.76 11.69
C LYS A 32 -2.54 -16.94 11.94
N ASN A 33 -3.59 -16.71 12.72
CA ASN A 33 -4.64 -17.70 12.91
C ASN A 33 -5.36 -17.98 11.58
N LYS A 34 -5.61 -19.26 11.27
CA LYS A 34 -6.31 -19.73 10.07
C LYS A 34 -7.71 -20.30 10.37
N SER A 35 -8.21 -20.14 11.59
CA SER A 35 -9.59 -20.50 11.92
C SER A 35 -10.56 -19.72 11.03
N PRO A 36 -11.72 -20.29 10.66
CA PRO A 36 -12.74 -19.55 9.91
C PRO A 36 -13.14 -18.29 10.68
N ALA A 37 -13.39 -17.21 9.95
CA ALA A 37 -13.92 -15.98 10.53
C ALA A 37 -15.36 -16.22 11.02
N ALA A 38 -15.70 -15.66 12.18
CA ALA A 38 -17.07 -15.75 12.71
C ALA A 38 -18.09 -15.05 11.82
N VAL A 39 -17.67 -14.01 11.09
CA VAL A 39 -18.46 -13.29 10.09
C VAL A 39 -17.72 -13.36 8.75
N GLN A 40 -18.44 -13.75 7.70
CA GLN A 40 -17.90 -13.77 6.34
C GLN A 40 -18.22 -12.45 5.64
N ILE A 41 -17.27 -11.95 4.84
CA ILE A 41 -17.49 -10.77 4.00
C ILE A 41 -18.39 -11.19 2.84
N THR A 42 -19.51 -10.50 2.66
CA THR A 42 -20.46 -10.75 1.56
C THR A 42 -20.29 -9.74 0.43
N ALA A 43 -20.80 -10.09 -0.76
CA ALA A 43 -20.81 -9.16 -1.88
C ALA A 43 -21.64 -7.90 -1.59
N GLU A 44 -22.79 -8.05 -0.90
CA GLU A 44 -23.62 -6.91 -0.52
C GLU A 44 -22.87 -5.93 0.40
N GLN A 45 -22.11 -6.45 1.36
CA GLN A 45 -21.33 -5.62 2.28
C GLN A 45 -20.31 -4.78 1.51
N MET A 46 -19.57 -5.38 0.57
CA MET A 46 -18.60 -4.65 -0.25
C MET A 46 -19.27 -3.58 -1.13
N LEU A 47 -20.41 -3.89 -1.75
CA LEU A 47 -21.13 -2.94 -2.61
C LEU A 47 -21.71 -1.77 -1.80
N ARG A 48 -22.27 -2.04 -0.62
CA ARG A 48 -22.78 -1.02 0.29
C ARG A 48 -21.67 -0.11 0.78
N GLU A 49 -20.57 -0.68 1.25
CA GLU A 49 -19.41 0.07 1.75
C GLU A 49 -18.77 0.90 0.62
N ALA A 50 -18.66 0.35 -0.58
CA ALA A 50 -18.16 1.08 -1.74
C ALA A 50 -19.03 2.30 -2.08
N ARG A 51 -20.36 2.14 -2.03
CA ARG A 51 -21.28 3.25 -2.29
C ARG A 51 -21.25 4.32 -1.19
N GLU A 52 -21.17 3.90 0.08
CA GLU A 52 -21.13 4.83 1.22
C GLU A 52 -19.80 5.59 1.29
N ARG A 53 -18.69 4.93 0.95
CA ARG A 53 -17.36 5.53 0.91
C ARG A 53 -17.00 6.16 -0.44
N GLN A 54 -17.91 6.13 -1.41
CA GLN A 54 -17.66 6.75 -2.70
C GLN A 54 -17.45 8.25 -2.48
N GLU A 55 -16.24 8.73 -2.78
CA GLU A 55 -15.95 10.16 -2.72
C GLU A 55 -16.92 10.93 -3.61
N ALA A 56 -17.32 12.11 -3.16
CA ALA A 56 -18.22 12.95 -3.94
C ALA A 56 -17.60 13.22 -5.31
N GLU A 57 -18.38 13.01 -6.36
CA GLU A 57 -17.95 13.36 -7.71
C GLU A 57 -17.62 14.86 -7.75
N ILE A 58 -16.37 15.18 -8.12
CA ILE A 58 -15.90 16.55 -8.23
C ILE A 58 -16.62 17.16 -9.44
N ARG A 59 -17.75 17.82 -9.17
CA ARG A 59 -18.49 18.55 -10.19
C ARG A 59 -17.70 19.80 -10.57
N PRO A 60 -17.45 20.06 -11.86
CA PRO A 60 -16.85 21.32 -12.29
C PRO A 60 -17.76 22.49 -11.89
N PRO A 61 -17.18 23.66 -11.55
CA PRO A 61 -17.97 24.81 -11.13
C PRO A 61 -18.90 25.29 -12.26
N GLU A 62 -20.05 25.84 -11.88
CA GLU A 62 -20.94 26.47 -12.84
C GLU A 62 -20.25 27.69 -13.48
N GLN A 63 -19.93 27.58 -14.78
CA GLN A 63 -19.34 28.67 -15.54
C GLN A 63 -20.45 29.59 -16.04
N LYS A 64 -20.51 30.82 -15.51
CA LYS A 64 -21.40 31.88 -16.03
C LYS A 64 -20.70 32.59 -17.19
N ILE A 65 -21.36 32.66 -18.33
CA ILE A 65 -20.87 33.36 -19.53
C ILE A 65 -21.53 34.75 -19.54
N THR A 66 -20.73 35.80 -19.63
CA THR A 66 -21.21 37.18 -19.46
C THR A 66 -21.21 38.00 -20.75
N ASP A 67 -20.31 37.70 -21.68
CA ASP A 67 -20.16 38.43 -22.94
C ASP A 67 -20.21 37.51 -24.18
N SER A 68 -20.50 38.12 -25.33
CA SER A 68 -20.58 37.49 -26.65
C SER A 68 -19.30 36.79 -27.10
N SER A 69 -18.12 37.34 -26.78
CA SER A 69 -16.82 36.70 -27.07
C SER A 69 -16.64 35.40 -26.30
N GLU A 70 -16.93 35.41 -25.00
CA GLU A 70 -16.85 34.22 -24.15
C GLU A 70 -17.82 33.12 -24.62
N LEU A 71 -18.99 33.53 -25.11
CA LEU A 71 -20.00 32.62 -25.64
C LEU A 71 -19.52 31.93 -26.93
N SER A 72 -18.83 32.63 -27.82
CA SER A 72 -18.23 32.02 -29.02
C SER A 72 -17.14 31.01 -28.65
N ASP A 73 -16.26 31.36 -27.72
CA ASP A 73 -15.16 30.48 -27.28
C ASP A 73 -15.70 29.21 -26.62
N TYR A 74 -16.73 29.34 -25.77
CA TYR A 74 -17.42 28.20 -25.16
C TYR A 74 -18.03 27.29 -26.22
N ARG A 75 -18.72 27.85 -27.23
CA ARG A 75 -19.32 27.06 -28.32
C ARG A 75 -18.26 26.31 -29.12
N LEU A 76 -17.14 26.95 -29.45
CA LEU A 76 -16.05 26.33 -30.18
C LEU A 76 -15.44 25.16 -29.38
N ARG A 77 -15.15 25.37 -28.10
CA ARG A 77 -14.63 24.34 -27.20
C ARG A 77 -15.59 23.15 -27.09
N ARG A 78 -16.87 23.41 -26.84
CA ARG A 78 -17.90 22.36 -26.75
C ARG A 78 -18.04 21.57 -28.04
N ARG A 79 -18.03 22.24 -29.20
CA ARG A 79 -18.08 21.58 -30.50
C ARG A 79 -16.93 20.60 -30.68
N LYS A 80 -15.69 21.02 -30.38
CA LYS A 80 -14.52 20.16 -30.44
C LYS A 80 -14.64 18.95 -29.50
N GLU A 81 -15.07 19.16 -28.26
CA GLU A 81 -15.30 18.06 -27.30
C GLU A 81 -16.28 17.00 -27.83
N PHE A 82 -17.33 17.41 -28.54
CA PHE A 82 -18.29 16.48 -29.16
C PHE A 82 -17.71 15.77 -30.38
N GLU A 83 -17.05 16.50 -31.28
CA GLU A 83 -16.45 15.93 -32.48
C GLU A 83 -15.33 14.92 -32.12
N ASP A 84 -14.52 15.21 -31.10
CA ASP A 84 -13.47 14.31 -30.62
C ASP A 84 -14.06 13.03 -30.01
N LYS A 85 -15.19 13.12 -29.29
CA LYS A 85 -15.89 11.94 -28.73
C LYS A 85 -16.52 11.04 -29.77
N ILE A 86 -16.98 11.60 -30.89
CA ILE A 86 -17.59 10.82 -31.99
C ILE A 86 -16.52 10.20 -32.90
N ARG A 87 -15.32 10.80 -32.94
CA ARG A 87 -14.21 10.33 -33.77
C ARG A 87 -13.44 9.15 -33.17
N GLY A 88 -13.47 8.99 -31.84
CA GLY A 88 -12.86 7.86 -31.12
C GLY A 88 -13.73 6.61 -31.12
#